data_AF-A0A1H2SNU2-F1
#
_entry.id   AF-A0A1H2SNU2-F1
#
_cell.length_a   1.000
_cell.length_b   1.000
_cell.length_c   1.000
_cell.angle_alpha   90.00
_cell.angle_beta   90.00
_cell.angle_gamma   90.00
#
_symmetry.space_group_name_H-M   'P 1'
#
loop_
_entity.id
_entity.type
_entity.pdbx_description
1 polymer ?
#
loop_
_entity_poly.entity_id
_entity_poly.type
_entity_poly.pdbx_seq_one_letter_code
_entity_poly.pdbx_strand_id
1 'polypeptide(L)'
;MTTSYSLRTRDDGQTEVLEHSAVVLGAFVRPEHARQFYDWMAGSHLTVRRAPEPEVASAAPAADTPAASAFVPEPMTIRRLSVPALVAEQQEVPAQPTQRRQAGRDKAVPPAVEDGEGAPENLPAAPGRAVVERPRQAVTMCAHLPEEVMAPAFERLERGEKLQVVASELGVPWPSLRGAYAGYKGRRQREIARGGMSSCCLCSREFMPSVTSPDTCARCAKAMGR
;
A
#
# COMPACT_ATOMS: atom_id res chain seq x y z
N MET A 1 -3.62 -15.31 27.03
CA MET A 1 -3.42 -15.66 25.62
C MET A 1 -2.24 -16.61 25.57
N THR A 2 -2.44 -17.85 25.15
CA THR A 2 -1.38 -18.86 25.12
C THR A 2 -0.71 -18.75 23.74
N THR A 3 0.46 -18.12 23.68
CA THR A 3 1.32 -18.17 22.48
C THR A 3 1.95 -19.55 22.39
N SER A 4 1.85 -20.19 21.23
CA SER A 4 2.56 -21.44 20.95
C SER A 4 3.79 -21.13 20.09
N TYR A 5 4.89 -21.85 20.32
CA TYR A 5 6.12 -21.70 19.56
C TYR A 5 6.42 -23.02 18.84
N SER A 6 6.96 -22.96 17.63
CA SER A 6 7.47 -24.14 16.91
C SER A 6 8.89 -23.92 16.42
N LEU A 7 9.70 -24.97 16.41
CA LEU A 7 11.05 -24.93 15.86
C LEU A 7 11.03 -25.38 14.40
N ARG A 8 11.75 -24.67 13.53
CA ARG A 8 11.99 -25.08 12.14
C ARG A 8 13.48 -25.04 11.86
N THR A 9 14.02 -26.13 11.33
CA THR A 9 15.42 -26.18 10.86
C THR A 9 15.46 -25.74 9.40
N ARG A 10 16.39 -24.82 9.08
CA ARG A 10 16.68 -24.34 7.72
C ARG A 10 17.72 -25.24 7.05
N ASP A 11 17.85 -25.07 5.74
CA ASP A 11 18.79 -25.83 4.91
C ASP A 11 20.27 -25.52 5.23
N ASP A 12 20.56 -24.39 5.88
CA ASP A 12 21.89 -23.99 6.37
C ASP A 12 22.24 -24.58 7.75
N GLY A 13 21.35 -25.39 8.32
CA GLY A 13 21.50 -26.01 9.64
C GLY A 13 21.11 -25.11 10.81
N GLN A 14 20.67 -23.87 10.59
CA GLN A 14 20.17 -23.02 11.68
C GLN A 14 18.73 -23.38 12.08
N THR A 15 18.41 -23.22 13.36
CA THR A 15 17.06 -23.44 13.90
C THR A 15 16.37 -22.11 14.18
N GLU A 16 15.24 -21.88 13.54
CA GLU A 16 14.37 -20.73 13.80
C GLU A 16 13.28 -21.09 14.81
N VAL A 17 13.01 -20.18 15.76
CA VAL A 17 11.85 -20.24 16.63
C VAL A 17 10.74 -19.40 16.01
N LEU A 18 9.65 -20.05 15.62
CA LEU A 18 8.47 -19.39 15.05
C LEU A 18 7.42 -19.23 16.15
N GLU A 19 7.02 -17.99 16.40
CA GLU A 19 5.90 -17.66 17.28
C GLU A 19 4.58 -17.76 16.50
N HIS A 20 3.68 -18.61 16.95
CA HIS A 20 2.32 -18.68 16.46
C HIS A 20 1.45 -17.76 17.32
N SER A 21 1.18 -16.57 16.80
CA SER A 21 0.17 -15.71 17.39
C SER A 21 -1.22 -16.20 16.99
N ALA A 22 -2.09 -16.44 17.96
CA ALA A 22 -3.49 -16.73 17.69
C ALA A 22 -4.16 -15.46 17.11
N VAL A 23 -4.30 -15.41 15.78
CA VAL A 23 -5.00 -14.33 15.10
C VAL A 23 -6.49 -14.61 15.14
N VAL A 24 -7.26 -13.71 15.75
CA VAL A 24 -8.73 -13.77 15.69
C VAL A 24 -9.17 -13.40 14.28
N LEU A 25 -9.59 -14.39 13.49
CA LEU A 25 -10.01 -14.22 12.09
C LEU A 25 -11.41 -13.58 11.96
N GLY A 26 -12.23 -13.65 13.01
CA GLY A 26 -13.56 -13.03 13.03
C GLY A 26 -14.25 -13.19 14.37
N ALA A 27 -15.21 -12.29 14.64
CA ALA A 27 -16.14 -12.38 15.75
C ALA A 27 -17.55 -12.53 15.20
N PHE A 28 -18.25 -13.60 15.59
CA PHE A 28 -19.57 -13.93 15.05
C PHE A 28 -20.62 -13.78 16.14
N VAL A 29 -21.73 -13.11 15.81
CA VAL A 29 -22.88 -12.97 16.72
C VAL A 29 -23.59 -14.32 16.92
N ARG A 30 -23.58 -15.17 15.89
CA ARG A 30 -24.22 -16.48 15.90
C ARG A 30 -23.17 -17.60 15.81
N PRO A 31 -23.22 -18.61 16.69
CA PRO A 31 -22.23 -19.70 16.71
C PRO A 31 -22.29 -20.58 15.45
N GLU A 32 -23.45 -20.67 14.79
CA GLU A 32 -23.62 -21.44 13.54
C GLU A 32 -22.76 -20.86 12.40
N HIS A 33 -22.63 -19.53 12.33
CA HIS A 33 -21.83 -18.87 11.30
C HIS A 33 -20.32 -19.07 11.55
N ALA A 34 -19.90 -19.09 12.81
CA ALA A 34 -18.52 -19.40 13.17
C ALA A 34 -18.14 -20.83 12.74
N ARG A 35 -19.07 -21.79 12.93
CA ARG A 35 -18.89 -23.19 12.47
C ARG A 35 -18.80 -23.30 10.95
N GLN A 36 -19.74 -22.69 10.21
CA GLN A 36 -19.68 -22.67 8.75
C GLN A 36 -18.39 -22.05 8.22
N PHE A 37 -17.94 -20.94 8.82
CA PHE A 37 -16.66 -20.31 8.45
C PHE A 37 -15.46 -21.21 8.75
N TYR A 38 -15.47 -21.90 9.89
CA TYR A 38 -14.44 -22.87 10.25
C TYR A 38 -14.40 -24.06 9.26
N ASP A 39 -15.55 -24.67 8.97
CA ASP A 39 -15.65 -25.80 8.04
C ASP A 39 -15.19 -25.41 6.63
N TRP A 40 -15.50 -24.18 6.20
CA TRP A 40 -15.04 -23.61 4.93
C TRP A 40 -13.52 -23.47 4.89
N MET A 41 -12.91 -22.92 5.94
CA MET A 41 -11.44 -22.82 6.04
C MET A 41 -10.76 -24.18 6.15
N ALA A 42 -11.38 -25.15 6.82
CA ALA A 42 -10.86 -26.51 6.97
C ALA A 42 -10.93 -27.33 5.66
N GLY A 43 -11.41 -26.74 4.56
CA GLY A 43 -11.58 -27.44 3.29
C GLY A 43 -12.65 -28.54 3.36
N SER A 44 -13.47 -28.56 4.42
CA SER A 44 -14.51 -29.56 4.63
C SER A 44 -15.75 -29.29 3.76
N HIS A 45 -15.78 -28.16 3.06
CA HIS A 45 -16.75 -27.88 1.99
C HIS A 45 -16.33 -28.53 0.65
N LEU A 46 -16.05 -29.83 0.65
CA LEU A 46 -16.09 -30.60 -0.59
C LEU A 46 -17.36 -31.43 -0.60
N THR A 47 -18.22 -31.08 -1.55
CA THR A 47 -19.53 -31.66 -1.86
C THR A 47 -20.70 -31.14 -1.02
N VAL A 48 -20.96 -29.83 -1.08
CA VAL A 48 -22.37 -29.47 -1.34
C VAL A 48 -22.68 -30.07 -2.70
N ARG A 49 -23.21 -31.30 -2.73
CA ARG A 49 -23.91 -31.85 -3.88
C ARG A 49 -24.86 -30.74 -4.31
N ARG A 50 -24.60 -30.13 -5.47
CA ARG A 50 -25.57 -29.31 -6.19
C ARG A 50 -26.88 -30.09 -6.10
N ALA A 51 -27.86 -29.55 -5.37
CA ALA A 51 -29.20 -30.13 -5.35
C ALA A 51 -29.59 -30.37 -6.81
N PRO A 52 -30.18 -31.54 -7.15
CA PRO A 52 -30.49 -31.88 -8.53
C PRO A 52 -31.21 -30.69 -9.15
N GLU A 53 -30.53 -30.12 -10.15
CA GLU A 53 -31.04 -29.02 -10.93
C GLU A 53 -32.39 -29.51 -11.49
N PRO A 54 -33.50 -28.77 -11.29
CA PRO A 54 -34.75 -29.17 -11.91
C PRO A 54 -34.51 -29.24 -13.42
N GLU A 55 -34.87 -30.37 -14.05
CA GLU A 55 -34.80 -30.56 -15.50
C GLU A 55 -35.48 -29.39 -16.20
N VAL A 56 -34.69 -28.39 -16.60
CA VAL A 56 -35.15 -27.37 -17.53
C VAL A 56 -35.09 -28.02 -18.90
N ALA A 57 -36.27 -28.29 -19.44
CA ALA A 57 -36.46 -28.86 -20.76
C ALA A 57 -35.56 -28.16 -21.79
N SER A 58 -34.66 -28.97 -22.35
CA SER A 58 -33.74 -28.64 -23.43
C SER A 58 -34.51 -28.13 -24.66
N ALA A 59 -34.59 -26.82 -24.82
CA ALA A 59 -34.92 -26.19 -26.09
C ALA A 59 -33.62 -25.99 -26.89
N ALA A 60 -33.58 -26.60 -28.07
CA ALA A 60 -32.45 -26.62 -28.98
C ALA A 60 -32.06 -25.22 -29.53
N PRO A 61 -30.82 -25.03 -30.01
CA PRO A 61 -30.20 -23.72 -30.21
C PRO A 61 -30.44 -23.17 -31.62
N ALA A 62 -30.63 -21.85 -31.73
CA ALA A 62 -30.45 -21.12 -32.98
C ALA A 62 -29.05 -20.49 -32.99
N ALA A 63 -28.30 -20.85 -34.02
CA ALA A 63 -26.96 -20.41 -34.33
C ALA A 63 -26.90 -18.91 -34.64
N ASP A 64 -25.82 -18.25 -34.20
CA ASP A 64 -25.06 -17.32 -35.04
C ASP A 64 -23.77 -16.92 -34.31
N THR A 65 -22.66 -17.52 -34.73
CA THR A 65 -21.31 -17.18 -34.27
C THR A 65 -20.60 -16.42 -35.40
N PRO A 66 -20.38 -15.10 -35.29
CA PRO A 66 -19.48 -14.41 -36.21
C PRO A 66 -18.02 -14.76 -35.87
N ALA A 67 -17.31 -15.26 -36.89
CA ALA A 67 -15.89 -15.54 -36.85
C ALA A 67 -15.08 -14.28 -36.51
N ALA A 68 -14.48 -14.25 -35.31
CA ALA A 68 -13.52 -13.24 -34.93
C ALA A 68 -12.15 -13.58 -35.52
N SER A 69 -11.74 -12.71 -36.44
CA SER A 69 -10.46 -12.70 -37.15
C SER A 69 -9.26 -12.73 -36.18
N ALA A 70 -8.34 -13.65 -36.43
CA ALA A 70 -7.06 -13.77 -35.74
C ALA A 70 -6.17 -12.57 -36.09
N PHE A 71 -6.05 -11.61 -35.17
CA PHE A 71 -5.05 -10.56 -35.26
C PHE A 71 -3.73 -11.09 -34.72
N VAL A 72 -2.81 -11.43 -35.61
CA VAL A 72 -1.43 -11.81 -35.28
C VAL A 72 -0.61 -10.53 -35.15
N PRO A 73 -0.15 -10.13 -33.95
CA PRO A 73 0.75 -8.97 -33.84
C PRO A 73 2.14 -9.33 -34.36
N GLU A 74 2.66 -8.52 -35.28
CA GLU A 74 4.04 -8.62 -35.78
C GLU A 74 5.05 -8.35 -34.65
N PRO A 75 6.21 -9.04 -34.64
CA PRO A 75 7.26 -8.81 -33.66
C PRO A 75 7.97 -7.48 -33.93
N MET A 76 7.80 -6.50 -33.02
CA MET A 76 8.57 -5.26 -33.06
C MET A 76 10.02 -5.51 -32.61
N THR A 77 10.94 -5.35 -33.56
CA THR A 77 12.38 -5.42 -33.35
C THR A 77 12.86 -4.20 -32.56
N ILE A 78 13.15 -4.38 -31.27
CA ILE A 78 13.72 -3.35 -30.41
C ILE A 78 15.19 -3.12 -30.81
N ARG A 79 15.46 -1.97 -31.45
CA ARG A 79 16.83 -1.49 -31.69
C ARG A 79 17.48 -1.11 -30.35
N ARG A 80 18.46 -1.90 -29.92
CA ARG A 80 19.39 -1.54 -28.83
C ARG A 80 20.16 -0.28 -29.22
N LEU A 81 19.93 0.81 -28.50
CA LEU A 81 20.80 1.98 -28.49
C LEU A 81 21.98 1.70 -27.55
N SER A 82 23.18 1.64 -28.12
CA SER A 82 24.43 1.55 -27.38
C SER A 82 24.70 2.86 -26.65
N VAL A 83 24.79 2.81 -25.32
CA VAL A 83 25.21 3.94 -24.49
C VAL A 83 26.73 3.89 -24.33
N PRO A 84 27.48 4.97 -24.63
CA PRO A 84 28.92 5.01 -24.41
C PRO A 84 29.24 5.07 -22.91
N ALA A 85 30.26 4.29 -22.53
CA ALA A 85 30.84 4.27 -21.20
C ALA A 85 31.52 5.61 -20.89
N LEU A 86 30.95 6.35 -19.94
CA LEU A 86 31.60 7.51 -19.35
C LEU A 86 32.43 7.04 -18.15
N VAL A 87 33.74 7.13 -18.34
CA VAL A 87 34.80 6.96 -17.35
C VAL A 87 34.62 8.06 -16.30
N ALA A 88 34.34 7.67 -15.06
CA ALA A 88 34.36 8.58 -13.91
C ALA A 88 35.70 8.43 -13.20
N GLU A 89 36.55 9.44 -13.41
CA GLU A 89 37.84 9.64 -12.74
C GLU A 89 37.58 9.97 -11.26
N GLN A 90 38.11 9.13 -10.37
CA GLN A 90 38.09 9.32 -8.93
C GLN A 90 39.07 10.44 -8.53
N GLN A 91 38.53 11.52 -7.97
CA GLN A 91 39.33 12.54 -7.30
C GLN A 91 39.12 12.43 -5.78
N GLU A 92 40.11 11.87 -5.09
CA GLU A 92 40.24 11.90 -3.63
C GLU A 92 40.46 13.34 -3.15
N VAL A 93 39.62 13.79 -2.21
CA VAL A 93 39.81 15.05 -1.48
C VAL A 93 39.96 14.72 0.01
N PRO A 94 41.02 15.17 0.70
CA PRO A 94 41.29 14.82 2.09
C PRO A 94 40.31 15.51 3.06
N ALA A 95 39.80 14.72 4.00
CA ALA A 95 38.90 15.13 5.06
C ALA A 95 39.59 16.01 6.11
N GLN A 96 38.92 17.10 6.53
CA GLN A 96 39.24 17.81 7.77
C GLN A 96 38.10 17.70 8.79
N PRO A 97 38.41 17.47 10.09
CA PRO A 97 37.40 17.36 11.14
C PRO A 97 37.00 18.74 11.67
N THR A 98 35.74 19.15 11.47
CA THR A 98 35.18 20.32 12.16
C THR A 98 34.33 19.89 13.35
N GLN A 99 34.92 20.04 14.55
CA GLN A 99 34.18 20.03 15.81
C GLN A 99 33.23 21.23 15.84
N ARG A 100 31.91 21.00 15.93
CA ARG A 100 30.95 22.09 16.13
C ARG A 100 29.98 21.81 17.27
N ARG A 101 30.35 22.36 18.43
CA ARG A 101 29.55 22.86 19.56
C ARG A 101 28.08 22.45 19.62
N GLN A 102 27.78 21.62 20.62
CA GLN A 102 26.46 21.51 21.22
C GLN A 102 26.14 22.83 21.94
N ALA A 103 25.27 23.65 21.35
CA ALA A 103 24.63 24.76 22.06
C ALA A 103 23.23 24.29 22.45
N GLY A 104 22.99 24.24 23.76
CA GLY A 104 21.72 23.90 24.38
C GLY A 104 20.59 24.75 23.80
N ARG A 105 19.51 24.08 23.44
CA ARG A 105 18.25 24.72 23.06
C ARG A 105 17.26 24.47 24.18
N ASP A 106 17.28 25.38 25.14
CA ASP A 106 16.20 25.59 26.10
C ASP A 106 14.89 25.72 25.32
N LYS A 107 14.02 24.71 25.48
CA LYS A 107 12.65 24.75 25.00
C LYS A 107 11.86 25.66 25.93
N ALA A 108 11.64 26.89 25.50
CA ALA A 108 10.58 27.73 26.05
C ALA A 108 9.24 27.01 25.89
N VAL A 109 8.62 26.69 27.02
CA VAL A 109 7.26 26.16 27.14
C VAL A 109 6.30 27.31 26.85
N PRO A 110 5.38 27.22 25.87
CA PRO A 110 4.34 28.22 25.70
C PRO A 110 3.36 28.19 26.89
N PRO A 111 2.89 29.35 27.38
CA PRO A 111 1.92 29.41 28.47
C PRO A 111 0.59 28.79 28.04
N ALA A 112 -0.01 28.05 28.97
CA ALA A 112 -1.34 27.48 28.89
C ALA A 112 -2.36 28.59 28.57
N VAL A 113 -3.15 28.39 27.52
CA VAL A 113 -4.38 29.14 27.28
C VAL A 113 -5.48 28.43 28.07
N GLU A 114 -5.97 29.11 29.09
CA GLU A 114 -7.02 28.62 29.98
C GLU A 114 -8.38 28.58 29.27
N ASP A 115 -9.15 27.61 29.73
CA ASP A 115 -10.46 27.16 29.29
C ASP A 115 -11.51 28.28 29.18
N GLY A 116 -12.06 28.42 27.97
CA GLY A 116 -13.34 29.09 27.73
C GLY A 116 -14.48 28.08 27.80
N GLU A 117 -14.99 27.84 29.00
CA GLU A 117 -16.19 27.03 29.29
C GLU A 117 -17.45 27.77 28.79
N GLY A 118 -17.75 27.61 27.49
CA GLY A 118 -19.00 28.06 26.88
C GLY A 118 -20.00 26.91 26.82
N ALA A 119 -20.95 26.89 27.76
CA ALA A 119 -22.07 25.97 27.77
C ALA A 119 -22.95 26.14 26.51
N PRO A 120 -23.19 25.09 25.71
CA PRO A 120 -24.22 25.14 24.68
C PRO A 120 -25.60 24.93 25.31
N GLU A 121 -26.42 25.95 25.15
CA GLU A 121 -27.83 26.05 25.49
C GLU A 121 -28.65 24.90 24.87
N ASN A 122 -29.53 24.35 25.69
CA ASN A 122 -30.41 23.21 25.44
C ASN A 122 -31.38 23.51 24.28
N LEU A 123 -31.15 22.94 23.10
CA LEU A 123 -32.14 22.94 22.02
C LEU A 123 -33.15 21.80 22.23
N PRO A 124 -34.47 22.06 22.13
CA PRO A 124 -35.51 21.07 22.37
C PRO A 124 -35.48 19.96 21.31
N ALA A 125 -35.64 18.72 21.79
CA ALA A 125 -35.67 17.50 21.02
C ALA A 125 -36.73 17.56 19.90
N ALA A 126 -36.27 17.58 18.65
CA ALA A 126 -37.13 17.42 17.49
C ALA A 126 -37.68 15.97 17.44
N PRO A 127 -38.99 15.78 17.19
CA PRO A 127 -39.58 14.45 17.12
C PRO A 127 -39.11 13.67 15.88
N GLY A 128 -38.51 12.51 16.14
CA GLY A 128 -38.64 11.30 15.32
C GLY A 128 -38.30 11.41 13.84
N ARG A 129 -37.05 11.75 13.50
CA ARG A 129 -36.55 11.50 12.13
C ARG A 129 -36.31 9.99 12.00
N ALA A 130 -37.19 9.31 11.24
CA ALA A 130 -37.06 7.91 10.92
C ALA A 130 -35.63 7.61 10.48
N VAL A 131 -34.93 6.78 11.26
CA VAL A 131 -33.61 6.28 10.94
C VAL A 131 -33.78 5.39 9.72
N VAL A 132 -33.65 5.98 8.53
CA VAL A 132 -33.50 5.23 7.29
C VAL A 132 -32.21 4.44 7.47
N GLU A 133 -32.38 3.14 7.72
CA GLU A 133 -31.32 2.18 7.92
C GLU A 133 -30.43 2.21 6.68
N ARG A 134 -29.35 3.00 6.75
CA ARG A 134 -28.41 3.18 5.65
C ARG A 134 -27.81 1.80 5.39
N PRO A 135 -28.03 1.20 4.21
CA PRO A 135 -27.52 -0.13 3.91
C PRO A 135 -26.04 -0.16 4.27
N ARG A 136 -25.67 -1.02 5.24
CA ARG A 136 -24.27 -1.26 5.58
C ARG A 136 -23.62 -1.78 4.31
N GLN A 137 -22.94 -0.90 3.58
CA GLN A 137 -22.11 -1.28 2.45
C GLN A 137 -21.15 -2.34 2.99
N ALA A 138 -21.27 -3.55 2.47
CA ALA A 138 -20.36 -4.63 2.78
C ALA A 138 -18.96 -4.06 2.62
N VAL A 139 -18.20 -4.04 3.71
CA VAL A 139 -16.80 -3.65 3.67
C VAL A 139 -16.14 -4.75 2.85
N THR A 140 -16.04 -4.54 1.54
CA THR A 140 -15.33 -5.42 0.64
C THR A 140 -13.91 -5.47 1.17
N MET A 141 -13.62 -6.53 1.91
CA MET A 141 -12.28 -6.83 2.41
C MET A 141 -11.38 -6.73 1.20
N CYS A 142 -10.54 -5.71 1.19
CA CYS A 142 -9.56 -5.55 0.14
C CYS A 142 -8.59 -6.70 0.31
N ALA A 143 -8.86 -7.78 -0.42
CA ALA A 143 -7.93 -8.87 -0.60
C ALA A 143 -6.58 -8.22 -0.89
N HIS A 144 -5.61 -8.54 -0.03
CA HIS A 144 -4.26 -8.04 -0.13
C HIS A 144 -3.76 -8.36 -1.54
N LEU A 145 -3.73 -7.37 -2.43
CA LEU A 145 -3.27 -7.59 -3.79
C LEU A 145 -1.80 -8.03 -3.72
N PRO A 146 -1.39 -9.02 -4.53
CA PRO A 146 0.00 -9.43 -4.56
C PRO A 146 0.86 -8.25 -5.01
N GLU A 147 2.04 -8.13 -4.39
CA GLU A 147 2.98 -7.04 -4.67
C GLU A 147 3.40 -7.00 -6.16
N GLU A 148 3.41 -8.17 -6.82
CA GLU A 148 3.65 -8.35 -8.25
C GLU A 148 2.70 -7.53 -9.14
N VAL A 149 1.44 -7.37 -8.73
CA VAL A 149 0.43 -6.58 -9.47
C VAL A 149 0.54 -5.10 -9.10
N MET A 150 0.95 -4.78 -7.87
CA MET A 150 1.00 -3.41 -7.35
C MET A 150 2.26 -2.65 -7.79
N ALA A 151 3.39 -3.33 -7.95
CA ALA A 151 4.65 -2.72 -8.39
C ALA A 151 4.54 -1.98 -9.74
N PRO A 152 4.04 -2.59 -10.84
CA PRO A 152 3.90 -1.87 -12.12
C PRO A 152 2.88 -0.73 -12.05
N ALA A 153 1.86 -0.86 -11.18
CA ALA A 153 0.90 0.21 -10.94
C ALA A 153 1.57 1.45 -10.32
N PHE A 154 2.49 1.24 -9.35
CA PHE A 154 3.20 2.34 -8.72
C PHE A 154 4.15 3.05 -9.68
N GLU A 155 4.85 2.32 -10.56
CA GLU A 155 5.69 2.94 -11.59
C GLU A 155 4.89 3.86 -12.53
N ARG A 156 3.67 3.46 -12.89
CA ARG A 156 2.76 4.31 -13.70
C ARG A 156 2.38 5.59 -12.96
N LEU A 157 2.10 5.50 -11.66
CA LEU A 157 1.80 6.67 -10.84
C LEU A 157 3.00 7.62 -10.71
N GLU A 158 4.22 7.08 -10.70
CA GLU A 158 5.44 7.89 -10.68
C GLU A 158 5.71 8.60 -12.02
N ARG A 159 5.27 7.99 -13.12
CA ARG A 159 5.22 8.64 -14.45
C ARG A 159 4.16 9.75 -14.55
N GLY A 160 3.38 9.97 -13.49
CA GLY A 160 2.37 11.03 -13.42
C GLY A 160 0.98 10.60 -13.88
N GLU A 161 0.73 9.30 -14.07
CA GLU A 161 -0.62 8.82 -14.40
C GLU A 161 -1.59 9.08 -13.24
N LYS A 162 -2.86 9.34 -13.58
CA LYS A 162 -3.89 9.63 -12.58
C LYS A 162 -4.26 8.36 -11.82
N LEU A 163 -4.30 8.45 -10.49
CA LEU A 163 -4.60 7.33 -9.59
C LEU A 163 -5.94 6.63 -9.88
N GLN A 164 -6.94 7.38 -10.34
CA GLN A 164 -8.25 6.83 -10.71
C GLN A 164 -8.19 5.94 -11.96
N VAL A 165 -7.39 6.32 -12.96
CA VAL A 165 -7.23 5.55 -14.21
C VAL A 165 -6.58 4.22 -13.89
N VAL A 166 -5.46 4.24 -13.14
CA VAL A 166 -4.74 3.03 -12.72
C VAL A 166 -5.62 2.12 -11.85
N ALA A 167 -6.42 2.68 -10.93
CA ALA A 167 -7.34 1.90 -10.10
C ALA A 167 -8.43 1.20 -10.94
N SER A 168 -9.00 1.90 -11.91
CA SER A 168 -10.04 1.36 -12.80
C SER A 168 -9.51 0.21 -13.66
N GLU A 169 -8.30 0.35 -14.20
CA GLU A 169 -7.69 -0.70 -15.04
C GLU A 169 -7.33 -1.96 -14.25
N LEU A 170 -6.91 -1.82 -12.99
CA LEU A 170 -6.60 -2.96 -12.12
C LEU A 170 -7.84 -3.61 -11.49
N GLY A 171 -9.03 -3.00 -11.63
CA GLY A 171 -10.24 -3.45 -10.96
C GLY A 171 -10.17 -3.30 -9.43
N VAL A 172 -9.38 -2.36 -8.92
CA VAL A 172 -9.15 -2.15 -7.48
C VAL A 172 -9.86 -0.89 -7.01
N PRO A 173 -10.51 -0.89 -5.82
CA PRO A 173 -11.08 0.33 -5.27
C PRO A 173 -10.02 1.44 -5.12
N TRP A 174 -10.31 2.63 -5.64
CA TRP A 174 -9.42 3.79 -5.59
C TRP A 174 -8.86 4.12 -4.18
N PRO A 175 -9.66 4.08 -3.09
CA PRO A 175 -9.13 4.32 -1.74
C PRO A 175 -8.06 3.32 -1.32
N SER A 176 -8.19 2.06 -1.76
CA SER A 176 -7.26 0.98 -1.43
C SER A 176 -5.94 1.14 -2.16
N LEU A 177 -5.98 1.45 -3.46
CA LEU A 177 -4.78 1.78 -4.22
C LEU A 177 -4.06 3.01 -3.62
N ARG A 178 -4.82 4.02 -3.20
CA ARG A 178 -4.26 5.22 -2.55
C ARG A 178 -3.52 4.89 -1.26
N GLY A 179 -4.12 4.07 -0.39
CA GLY A 179 -3.50 3.63 0.86
C GLY A 179 -2.23 2.83 0.61
N ALA A 180 -2.28 1.87 -0.31
CA ALA A 180 -1.12 1.07 -0.69
C ALA A 180 0.02 1.94 -1.28
N TYR A 181 -0.30 2.89 -2.15
CA TYR A 181 0.68 3.81 -2.72
C TYR A 181 1.31 4.74 -1.68
N ALA A 182 0.54 5.22 -0.70
CA ALA A 182 1.09 5.98 0.42
C ALA A 182 2.09 5.15 1.23
N GLY A 183 1.77 3.89 1.51
CA GLY A 183 2.67 2.95 2.17
C GLY A 183 3.94 2.68 1.37
N TYR A 184 3.81 2.48 0.06
CA TYR A 184 4.93 2.32 -0.87
C TYR A 184 5.87 3.53 -0.84
N LYS A 185 5.36 4.76 -0.97
CA LYS A 185 6.18 5.98 -0.87
C LYS A 185 6.88 6.10 0.48
N GLY A 186 6.21 5.70 1.57
CA GLY A 186 6.81 5.68 2.90
C GLY A 186 7.97 4.68 3.03
N ARG A 187 7.83 3.47 2.45
CA ARG A 187 8.93 2.49 2.39
C ARG A 187 10.10 3.02 1.57
N ARG A 188 9.84 3.54 0.36
CA ARG A 188 10.85 4.09 -0.53
C ARG A 188 11.61 5.26 0.11
N GLN A 189 10.91 6.17 0.80
CA GLN A 189 11.56 7.27 1.53
C GLN A 189 12.47 6.77 2.66
N ARG A 190 12.09 5.69 3.36
CA ARG A 190 12.94 5.08 4.40
C ARG A 190 14.19 4.40 3.81
N GLU A 191 14.06 3.76 2.66
CA GLU A 191 15.21 3.17 1.95
C GLU A 191 16.20 4.24 1.50
N ILE A 192 15.71 5.35 0.94
CA ILE A 192 16.54 6.50 0.59
C ILE A 192 17.21 7.07 1.85
N ALA A 193 16.47 7.24 2.95
CA ALA A 193 17.02 7.72 4.21
C ALA A 193 18.07 6.76 4.82
N ARG A 194 17.97 5.44 4.54
CA ARG A 194 18.98 4.46 4.95
C ARG A 194 20.31 4.66 4.22
N GLY A 195 20.29 5.27 3.03
CA GLY A 195 21.50 5.70 2.31
C GLY A 195 22.28 6.83 3.00
N GLY A 196 21.75 7.41 4.08
CA GLY A 196 22.41 8.46 4.85
C GLY A 196 22.13 9.87 4.32
N MET A 197 23.01 10.80 4.65
CA MET A 197 22.92 12.19 4.19
C MET A 197 23.70 12.36 2.87
N SER A 198 23.14 13.14 1.95
CA SER A 198 23.79 13.57 0.71
C SER A 198 24.04 15.09 0.74
N SER A 199 25.01 15.57 -0.03
CA SER A 199 25.29 17.00 -0.16
C SER A 199 24.41 17.63 -1.25
N CYS A 200 23.75 18.74 -0.94
CA CYS A 200 22.90 19.46 -1.90
C CYS A 200 23.74 20.05 -3.05
N CYS A 201 23.37 19.79 -4.30
CA CYS A 201 24.11 20.29 -5.47
C CYS A 201 24.10 21.83 -5.62
N LEU A 202 23.19 22.53 -4.93
CA LEU A 202 23.06 23.99 -5.02
C LEU A 202 23.71 24.77 -3.88
N CYS A 203 23.75 24.21 -2.67
CA CYS A 203 24.30 24.90 -1.49
C CYS A 203 25.28 24.08 -0.66
N SER A 204 25.61 22.87 -1.11
CA SER A 204 26.56 21.93 -0.50
C SER A 204 26.25 21.51 0.94
N ARG A 205 25.07 21.85 1.46
CA ARG A 205 24.62 21.41 2.79
C ARG A 205 24.22 19.95 2.75
N GLU A 206 24.63 19.20 3.76
CA GLU A 206 24.15 17.85 4.01
C GLU A 206 22.64 17.86 4.27
N PHE A 207 21.92 16.97 3.61
CA PHE A 207 20.49 16.81 3.75
C PHE A 207 20.10 15.35 3.53
N MET A 208 18.88 15.00 3.95
CA MET A 208 18.32 13.68 3.68
C MET A 208 17.63 13.71 2.31
N PRO A 209 18.07 12.91 1.33
CA PRO A 209 17.45 12.88 0.03
C PRO A 209 15.98 12.45 0.12
N SER A 210 15.17 12.97 -0.80
CA SER A 210 13.76 12.59 -0.90
C SER A 210 13.44 11.99 -2.26
N VAL A 211 12.37 11.20 -2.35
CA VAL A 211 11.94 10.58 -3.62
C VAL A 211 11.73 11.62 -4.73
N THR A 212 11.21 12.80 -4.38
CA THR A 212 10.90 13.86 -5.36
C THR A 212 12.09 14.77 -5.68
N SER A 213 13.10 14.83 -4.79
CA SER A 213 14.28 15.68 -4.95
C SER A 213 15.51 14.94 -4.40
N PRO A 214 16.18 14.11 -5.22
CA PRO A 214 17.33 13.33 -4.76
C PRO A 214 18.58 14.18 -4.54
N ASP A 215 18.73 15.27 -5.28
CA ASP A 215 20.01 16.02 -5.34
C ASP A 215 19.94 17.41 -4.67
N THR A 216 18.75 17.85 -4.26
CA THR A 216 18.55 19.22 -3.71
C THR A 216 17.89 19.19 -2.35
N CYS A 217 18.39 20.02 -1.43
CA CYS A 217 17.77 20.18 -0.11
C CYS A 217 16.42 20.89 -0.21
N ALA A 218 15.54 20.67 0.77
CA ALA A 218 14.18 21.22 0.79
C ALA A 218 14.11 22.75 0.60
N ARG A 219 15.12 23.50 1.07
CA ARG A 219 15.19 24.96 0.85
C ARG A 219 15.44 25.31 -0.62
N CYS A 220 16.39 24.62 -1.25
CA CYS A 220 16.74 24.85 -2.64
C CYS A 220 15.66 24.34 -3.60
N ALA A 221 15.04 23.18 -3.32
CA ALA A 221 13.91 22.66 -4.09
C ALA A 221 12.75 23.68 -4.14
N LYS A 222 12.37 24.23 -2.98
CA LYS A 222 11.34 25.28 -2.89
C LYS A 222 11.71 26.55 -3.64
N ALA A 223 12.96 26.98 -3.59
CA ALA A 223 13.43 28.16 -4.31
C ALA A 223 13.37 27.98 -5.84
N MET A 224 13.48 26.74 -6.31
CA MET A 224 13.41 26.38 -7.73
C MET A 224 11.97 26.12 -8.23
N GLY A 225 10.96 26.27 -7.37
CA GLY A 225 9.56 25.99 -7.72
C GLY A 225 9.28 24.52 -8.03
N ARG A 226 10.07 23.60 -7.46
CA ARG A 226 9.86 22.15 -7.56
C ARG A 226 9.12 21.61 -6.34
#